data_AF-A0A9D6FB58-F1
#
_entry.id   AF-A0A9D6FB58-F1
#
_cell.length_a   1.000
_cell.length_b   1.000
_cell.length_c   1.000
_cell.angle_alpha   90.00
_cell.angle_beta   90.00
_cell.angle_gamma   90.00
#
_symmetry.space_group_name_H-M   'P 1'
#
loop_
_entity.id
_entity.type
_entity.pdbx_description
1 polymer ?
#
loop_
_entity_poly.entity_id
_entity_poly.type
_entity_poly.pdbx_seq_one_letter_code
_entity_poly.pdbx_strand_id
1 'polypeptide(L)'
;MPEVDVPANLTEVFNQARAAAAGQPPSPPGPQRHVVIVTPGRMLMFRPCPPPGSIPEAQVSGIQRVIPPQPPRKIVAIAYTELQALKTDPARTIPFLGMLIGIAYVGHAVWVFEGHASALAAGCRGAEILFVDGGMLPHLQADWASVAGGVMARPEIYVHDRATFGLRPLQVKPKT
;
A
#
# COMPACT_ATOMS: atom_id res chain seq x y z
N MET A 1 -30.00 8.14 -22.51
CA MET A 1 -28.83 8.87 -21.96
C MET A 1 -28.24 7.93 -20.92
N PRO A 2 -27.07 7.31 -21.15
CA PRO A 2 -26.56 6.30 -20.21
C PRO A 2 -26.23 6.97 -18.87
N GLU A 3 -26.56 6.28 -17.78
CA GLU A 3 -26.29 6.73 -16.42
C GLU A 3 -24.81 7.09 -16.27
N VAL A 4 -24.56 8.30 -15.80
CA VAL A 4 -23.22 8.76 -15.46
C VAL A 4 -22.83 7.99 -14.21
N ASP A 5 -21.83 7.10 -14.32
CA ASP A 5 -21.17 6.47 -13.17
C ASP A 5 -20.79 7.58 -12.18
N VAL A 6 -21.53 7.67 -11.08
CA VAL A 6 -21.22 8.59 -9.99
C VAL A 6 -19.82 8.21 -9.52
N PRO A 7 -18.81 9.12 -9.61
CA PRO A 7 -17.46 8.77 -9.25
C PRO A 7 -17.47 8.21 -7.84
N ALA A 8 -17.06 6.94 -7.69
CA ALA A 8 -17.05 6.26 -6.41
C ALA A 8 -16.45 7.18 -5.34
N ASN A 9 -17.13 7.32 -4.20
CA ASN A 9 -16.67 8.19 -3.13
C ASN A 9 -15.27 7.73 -2.72
N LEU A 10 -14.25 8.53 -3.05
CA LEU A 10 -12.84 8.22 -2.85
C LEU A 10 -12.56 7.76 -1.42
N THR A 11 -13.21 8.39 -0.44
CA THR A 11 -13.08 8.03 0.98
C THR A 11 -13.61 6.62 1.24
N GLU A 12 -14.74 6.27 0.63
CA GLU A 12 -15.35 4.95 0.75
C GLU A 12 -14.47 3.87 0.13
N VAL A 13 -13.95 4.09 -1.07
CA VAL A 13 -13.02 3.16 -1.76
C VAL A 13 -11.81 2.86 -0.87
N PHE A 14 -11.19 3.88 -0.29
CA PHE A 14 -10.05 3.66 0.60
C PHE A 14 -10.43 3.09 1.97
N ASN A 15 -11.64 3.35 2.47
CA ASN A 15 -12.15 2.67 3.67
C ASN A 15 -12.31 1.17 3.41
N GLN A 16 -12.90 0.80 2.28
CA GLN A 16 -13.04 -0.59 1.84
C GLN A 16 -11.66 -1.24 1.65
N ALA A 17 -10.71 -0.56 1.00
CA ALA A 17 -9.36 -1.08 0.80
C ALA A 17 -8.64 -1.37 2.13
N ARG A 18 -8.76 -0.46 3.11
CA ARG A 18 -8.18 -0.65 4.46
C ARG A 18 -8.85 -1.79 5.22
N ALA A 19 -10.18 -1.86 5.19
CA ALA A 19 -10.93 -2.93 5.84
C ALA A 19 -10.54 -4.30 5.25
N ALA A 20 -10.55 -4.41 3.92
CA ALA A 20 -10.08 -5.56 3.18
C ALA A 20 -8.66 -5.99 3.53
N ALA A 21 -7.72 -5.04 3.55
CA ALA A 21 -6.32 -5.30 3.90
C ALA A 21 -6.16 -5.78 5.36
N ALA A 22 -7.07 -5.38 6.25
CA ALA A 22 -7.16 -5.85 7.63
C ALA A 22 -7.91 -7.19 7.78
N GLY A 23 -8.33 -7.83 6.67
CA GLY A 23 -9.09 -9.07 6.68
C GLY A 23 -10.58 -8.90 7.00
N GLN A 24 -11.10 -7.68 6.89
CA GLN A 24 -12.53 -7.37 7.05
C GLN A 24 -13.22 -7.25 5.69
N PRO A 25 -14.55 -7.42 5.60
CA PRO A 25 -15.28 -7.18 4.36
C PRO A 25 -15.09 -5.75 3.81
N PRO A 26 -15.09 -5.54 2.48
CA PRO A 26 -15.20 -6.56 1.43
C PRO A 26 -13.84 -7.21 1.12
N SER A 27 -13.67 -8.48 1.52
CA SER A 27 -12.49 -9.29 1.21
C SER A 27 -12.92 -10.56 0.46
N PRO A 28 -12.05 -11.13 -0.39
CA PRO A 28 -12.30 -12.44 -0.99
C PRO A 28 -12.59 -13.49 0.08
N PRO A 29 -13.43 -14.50 -0.21
CA PRO A 29 -13.71 -15.57 0.74
C PRO A 29 -12.45 -16.39 1.02
N GLY A 30 -12.30 -16.85 2.25
CA GLY A 30 -11.21 -17.71 2.69
C GLY A 30 -10.30 -17.07 3.75
N PRO A 31 -9.39 -17.85 4.35
CA PRO A 31 -8.54 -17.40 5.44
C PRO A 31 -7.31 -16.61 4.96
N GLN A 32 -7.14 -16.44 3.65
CA GLN A 32 -5.94 -15.90 3.04
C GLN A 32 -5.88 -14.38 3.20
N ARG A 33 -4.73 -13.86 3.60
CA ARG A 33 -4.47 -12.42 3.64
C ARG A 33 -4.15 -11.89 2.24
N HIS A 34 -4.34 -10.59 2.05
CA HIS A 34 -4.14 -9.95 0.76
C HIS A 34 -3.40 -8.63 0.91
N VAL A 35 -2.59 -8.29 -0.09
CA VAL A 35 -2.25 -6.90 -0.39
C VAL A 35 -3.36 -6.35 -1.28
N VAL A 36 -3.96 -5.23 -0.88
CA VAL A 36 -5.04 -4.60 -1.66
C VAL A 36 -4.46 -3.50 -2.55
N ILE A 37 -4.69 -3.57 -3.86
CA ILE A 37 -4.23 -2.56 -4.81
C ILE A 37 -5.44 -1.75 -5.27
N VAL A 38 -5.39 -0.44 -5.07
CA VAL A 38 -6.36 0.53 -5.57
C VAL A 38 -5.83 1.10 -6.89
N THR A 39 -6.53 0.83 -7.98
CA THR A 39 -6.16 1.37 -9.28
C THR A 39 -6.55 2.86 -9.39
N PRO A 40 -5.98 3.62 -10.35
CA PRO A 40 -6.67 4.79 -10.91
C PRO A 40 -8.03 4.27 -11.43
N GLY A 41 -9.13 4.98 -11.56
CA GLY A 41 -10.42 4.29 -11.82
C GLY A 41 -10.98 3.46 -10.64
N ARG A 42 -10.26 3.40 -9.51
CA ARG A 42 -10.78 3.06 -8.16
C ARG A 42 -11.26 1.61 -7.97
N MET A 43 -10.78 0.69 -8.82
CA MET A 43 -11.01 -0.73 -8.63
C MET A 43 -10.12 -1.28 -7.51
N LEU A 44 -10.66 -2.18 -6.69
CA LEU A 44 -9.89 -2.96 -5.72
C LEU A 44 -9.43 -4.27 -6.35
N MET A 45 -8.12 -4.45 -6.47
CA MET A 45 -7.50 -5.71 -6.83
C MET A 45 -6.88 -6.37 -5.60
N PHE A 46 -7.05 -7.68 -5.47
CA PHE A 46 -6.54 -8.45 -4.33
C PHE A 46 -5.36 -9.30 -4.79
N ARG A 47 -4.19 -9.07 -4.19
CA ARG A 47 -3.02 -9.92 -4.37
C ARG A 47 -2.93 -10.87 -3.18
N PRO A 48 -3.23 -12.17 -3.36
CA PRO A 48 -3.22 -13.12 -2.28
C PRO A 48 -1.80 -13.32 -1.73
N CYS A 49 -1.68 -13.36 -0.41
CA CYS A 49 -0.47 -13.83 0.24
C CYS A 49 -0.39 -15.36 0.14
N PRO A 50 0.80 -15.99 0.16
CA PRO A 50 0.89 -17.44 0.22
C PRO A 50 0.08 -18.04 1.40
N PRO A 51 -0.32 -19.33 1.34
CA PRO A 51 -1.02 -19.98 2.44
C PRO A 51 -0.25 -19.91 3.77
N PRO A 52 -0.94 -19.79 4.92
CA PRO A 52 -0.28 -19.85 6.23
C PRO A 52 0.61 -21.11 6.36
N GLY A 53 1.83 -20.94 6.86
CA GLY A 53 2.83 -22.01 6.97
C GLY A 53 3.56 -22.38 5.68
N SER A 54 3.21 -21.84 4.51
CA SER A 54 3.85 -22.20 3.24
C SER A 54 5.17 -21.45 2.95
N ILE A 55 5.45 -20.36 3.68
CA ILE A 55 6.72 -19.62 3.53
C ILE A 55 7.72 -20.19 4.53
N PRO A 56 8.96 -20.52 4.11
CA PRO A 56 10.00 -21.02 5.03
C PRO A 56 10.25 -20.06 6.20
N GLU A 57 10.42 -20.60 7.40
CA GLU A 57 10.57 -19.83 8.64
C GLU A 57 11.69 -18.78 8.55
N ALA A 58 12.84 -19.13 7.94
CA ALA A 58 13.95 -18.19 7.75
C ALA A 58 13.55 -16.94 6.93
N GLN A 59 12.66 -17.09 5.93
CA GLN A 59 12.16 -15.97 5.14
C GLN A 59 11.16 -15.14 5.96
N VAL A 60 10.26 -15.81 6.71
CA VAL A 60 9.33 -15.16 7.63
C VAL A 60 10.08 -14.32 8.67
N SER A 61 11.11 -14.88 9.31
CA SER A 61 11.95 -14.17 10.27
C SER A 61 12.67 -12.98 9.63
N GLY A 62 13.10 -13.09 8.37
CA GLY A 62 13.67 -11.97 7.62
C GLY A 62 12.71 -10.79 7.52
N ILE A 63 11.45 -11.04 7.17
CA ILE A 63 10.41 -10.02 7.09
C ILE A 63 10.11 -9.42 8.47
N GLN A 64 10.01 -10.25 9.50
CA GLN A 64 9.72 -9.80 10.87
C GLN A 64 10.81 -8.90 11.47
N ARG A 65 12.05 -8.98 10.97
CA ARG A 65 13.12 -8.03 11.34
C ARG A 65 12.95 -6.67 10.69
N VAL A 66 12.32 -6.60 9.51
CA VAL A 66 12.02 -5.32 8.83
C VAL A 66 10.88 -4.62 9.55
N ILE A 67 9.79 -5.35 9.82
CA ILE A 67 8.63 -4.85 10.57
C ILE A 67 8.18 -5.95 11.55
N PRO A 68 8.26 -5.70 12.87
CA PRO A 68 7.78 -6.65 13.86
C PRO A 68 6.28 -6.96 13.65
N PRO A 69 5.86 -8.23 13.74
CA PRO A 69 4.50 -8.65 13.39
C PRO A 69 3.43 -8.18 14.39
N GLN A 70 3.85 -7.76 15.59
CA GLN A 70 2.99 -7.29 16.66
C GLN A 70 3.50 -5.95 17.22
N PRO A 71 2.60 -4.96 17.43
CA PRO A 71 1.19 -4.98 17.01
C PRO A 71 1.03 -4.95 15.48
N PRO A 72 -0.10 -5.43 14.91
CA PRO A 72 -0.37 -5.30 13.49
C PRO A 72 -0.43 -3.83 13.10
N ARG A 73 0.22 -3.49 11.99
CA ARG A 73 0.36 -2.11 11.51
C ARG A 73 -0.42 -1.89 10.22
N LYS A 74 -0.87 -0.65 10.01
CA LYS A 74 -1.51 -0.17 8.78
C LYS A 74 -0.46 0.43 7.86
N ILE A 75 -0.24 -0.21 6.72
CA ILE A 75 0.86 0.10 5.82
C ILE A 75 0.29 0.44 4.45
N VAL A 76 0.65 1.60 3.93
CA VAL A 76 0.29 2.04 2.58
C VAL A 76 1.53 2.10 1.70
N ALA A 77 1.36 1.81 0.41
CA ALA A 77 2.40 2.05 -0.58
C ALA A 77 1.90 2.95 -1.73
N ILE A 78 2.78 3.81 -2.20
CA ILE A 78 2.64 4.56 -3.46
C ILE A 78 3.49 3.86 -4.52
N ALA A 79 2.86 3.38 -5.57
CA ALA A 79 3.51 2.70 -6.69
C ALA A 79 2.64 2.83 -7.96
N TYR A 80 3.14 2.41 -9.11
CA TYR A 80 2.37 2.49 -10.35
C TYR A 80 1.26 1.42 -10.35
N THR A 81 -0.02 1.84 -10.37
CA THR A 81 -1.18 0.94 -10.24
C THR A 81 -2.13 0.97 -11.43
N GLU A 82 -1.66 1.38 -12.61
CA GLU A 82 -2.43 1.31 -13.85
C GLU A 82 -2.84 -0.15 -14.15
N LEU A 83 -4.11 -0.35 -14.51
CA LEU A 83 -4.76 -1.66 -14.55
C LEU A 83 -4.14 -2.60 -15.59
N GLN A 84 -3.85 -2.11 -16.80
CA GLN A 84 -3.27 -2.96 -17.85
C GLN A 84 -1.84 -3.37 -17.50
N ALA A 85 -1.04 -2.42 -17.02
CA ALA A 85 0.32 -2.70 -16.57
C ALA A 85 0.34 -3.73 -15.41
N LEU A 86 -0.59 -3.62 -14.46
CA LEU A 86 -0.74 -4.59 -13.36
C LEU A 86 -1.16 -5.99 -13.84
N LYS A 87 -1.90 -6.10 -14.95
CA LYS A 87 -2.27 -7.39 -15.55
C LYS A 87 -1.13 -8.01 -16.34
N THR A 88 -0.31 -7.19 -17.00
CA THR A 88 0.82 -7.65 -17.81
C THR A 88 2.01 -8.06 -16.96
N ASP A 89 2.48 -7.19 -16.05
CA ASP A 89 3.67 -7.46 -15.23
C ASP A 89 3.61 -6.68 -13.91
N PRO A 90 2.97 -7.23 -12.87
CA PRO A 90 2.82 -6.55 -11.58
C PRO A 90 4.15 -6.36 -10.83
N ALA A 91 5.18 -7.17 -11.12
CA ALA A 91 6.49 -7.02 -10.51
C ALA A 91 7.23 -5.80 -11.06
N ARG A 92 7.01 -5.47 -12.34
CA ARG A 92 7.56 -4.25 -12.94
C ARG A 92 6.83 -2.98 -12.49
N THR A 93 5.53 -3.06 -12.22
CA THR A 93 4.76 -1.89 -11.77
C THR A 93 4.95 -1.57 -10.29
N ILE A 94 5.10 -2.61 -9.46
CA ILE A 94 5.35 -2.51 -8.02
C ILE A 94 6.63 -3.32 -7.70
N PRO A 95 7.83 -2.73 -7.83
CA PRO A 95 9.11 -3.45 -7.71
C PRO A 95 9.33 -4.17 -6.37
N PHE A 96 8.66 -3.71 -5.32
CA PHE A 96 8.74 -4.27 -3.96
C PHE A 96 7.46 -5.02 -3.54
N LEU A 97 6.66 -5.49 -4.51
CA LEU A 97 5.41 -6.21 -4.23
C LEU A 97 5.64 -7.47 -3.39
N GLY A 98 6.74 -8.20 -3.63
CA GLY A 98 7.09 -9.38 -2.82
C GLY A 98 7.30 -9.05 -1.34
N MET A 99 7.95 -7.91 -1.04
CA MET A 99 8.11 -7.42 0.32
C MET A 99 6.76 -7.04 0.94
N LEU A 100 5.88 -6.35 0.20
CA LEU A 100 4.53 -6.02 0.66
C LEU A 100 3.69 -7.27 0.97
N ILE A 101 3.79 -8.30 0.13
CA ILE A 101 3.14 -9.59 0.34
C ILE A 101 3.69 -10.25 1.62
N GLY A 102 5.01 -10.26 1.81
CA GLY A 102 5.63 -10.76 3.02
C GLY A 102 5.14 -10.03 4.28
N ILE A 103 5.07 -8.70 4.22
CA ILE A 103 4.58 -7.85 5.31
C ILE A 103 3.10 -8.16 5.62
N ALA A 104 2.25 -8.28 4.60
CA ALA A 104 0.85 -8.67 4.80
C ALA A 104 0.73 -10.08 5.39
N TYR A 105 1.54 -11.02 4.90
CA TYR A 105 1.61 -12.40 5.36
C TYR A 105 1.89 -12.51 6.87
N VAL A 106 2.80 -11.69 7.41
CA VAL A 106 3.16 -11.74 8.83
C VAL A 106 2.19 -11.01 9.77
N GLY A 107 1.14 -10.36 9.26
CA GLY A 107 0.08 -9.83 10.11
C GLY A 107 -0.36 -8.39 9.83
N HIS A 108 0.35 -7.64 9.00
CA HIS A 108 0.03 -6.24 8.73
C HIS A 108 -1.11 -6.07 7.71
N ALA A 109 -1.80 -4.93 7.78
CA ALA A 109 -2.76 -4.52 6.75
C ALA A 109 -2.02 -3.69 5.70
N VAL A 110 -2.00 -4.16 4.45
CA VAL A 110 -1.23 -3.52 3.37
C VAL A 110 -2.14 -3.15 2.20
N TRP A 111 -2.12 -1.87 1.81
CA TRP A 111 -2.75 -1.42 0.57
C TRP A 111 -1.85 -0.52 -0.27
N VAL A 112 -2.09 -0.46 -1.58
CA VAL A 112 -1.27 0.25 -2.57
C VAL A 112 -2.14 1.15 -3.42
N PHE A 113 -1.65 2.33 -3.81
CA PHE A 113 -2.31 3.21 -4.78
C PHE A 113 -1.29 4.08 -5.53
N GLU A 114 -1.74 4.85 -6.51
CA GLU A 114 -0.86 5.61 -7.41
C GLU A 114 -0.23 6.87 -6.79
N GLY A 115 -0.81 7.43 -5.71
CA GLY A 115 -0.29 8.65 -5.09
C GLY A 115 -0.75 9.97 -5.72
N HIS A 116 -1.67 9.95 -6.69
CA HIS A 116 -2.22 11.17 -7.31
C HIS A 116 -2.76 12.17 -6.26
N ALA A 117 -2.57 13.47 -6.48
CA ALA A 117 -2.89 14.54 -5.52
C ALA A 117 -4.33 14.46 -4.97
N SER A 118 -5.32 14.20 -5.84
CA SER A 118 -6.72 14.05 -5.43
C SER A 118 -7.00 12.85 -4.52
N ALA A 119 -6.13 11.84 -4.51
CA ALA A 119 -6.27 10.62 -3.74
C ALA A 119 -5.33 10.54 -2.53
N LEU A 120 -4.24 11.32 -2.52
CA LEU A 120 -3.13 11.19 -1.59
C LEU A 120 -3.56 11.18 -0.13
N ALA A 121 -4.34 12.18 0.27
CA ALA A 121 -4.83 12.29 1.65
C ALA A 121 -5.77 11.14 2.03
N ALA A 122 -6.67 10.72 1.14
CA ALA A 122 -7.59 9.61 1.43
C ALA A 122 -6.87 8.26 1.48
N GLY A 123 -5.87 8.07 0.61
CA GLY A 123 -5.05 6.85 0.53
C GLY A 123 -4.12 6.69 1.72
N CYS A 124 -3.52 7.77 2.22
CA CYS A 124 -2.60 7.71 3.37
C CYS A 124 -3.30 7.76 4.73
N ARG A 125 -4.59 8.11 4.77
CA ARG A 125 -5.33 8.33 6.03
C ARG A 125 -5.25 7.10 6.96
N GLY A 126 -4.82 7.35 8.19
CA GLY A 126 -4.74 6.34 9.24
C GLY A 126 -3.67 5.27 9.04
N ALA A 127 -2.83 5.37 8.01
CA ALA A 127 -1.64 4.54 7.90
C ALA A 127 -0.57 4.97 8.92
N GLU A 128 0.31 4.03 9.24
CA GLU A 128 1.43 4.22 10.16
C GLU A 128 2.78 4.07 9.45
N ILE A 129 2.79 3.45 8.26
CA ILE A 129 3.97 3.41 7.42
C ILE A 129 3.54 3.71 5.98
N LEU A 130 4.29 4.57 5.31
CA LEU A 130 4.16 4.83 3.89
C LEU A 130 5.45 4.41 3.19
N PHE A 131 5.35 3.45 2.28
CA PHE A 131 6.38 3.13 1.30
C PHE A 131 6.12 3.89 0.01
N VAL A 132 7.12 4.59 -0.52
CA VAL A 132 7.01 5.30 -1.80
C VAL A 132 7.99 4.70 -2.77
N ASP A 133 7.50 4.22 -3.91
CA ASP A 133 8.36 3.88 -5.02
C ASP A 133 9.13 5.13 -5.50
N GLY A 134 10.46 5.09 -5.48
CA GLY A 134 11.30 6.18 -5.95
C GLY A 134 11.00 6.61 -7.40
N GLY A 135 10.53 5.68 -8.24
CA GLY A 135 10.08 5.98 -9.60
C GLY A 135 8.81 6.84 -9.66
N MET A 136 8.03 6.90 -8.59
CA MET A 136 6.81 7.72 -8.51
C MET A 136 7.08 9.15 -8.03
N LEU A 137 8.23 9.42 -7.38
CA LEU A 137 8.53 10.74 -6.79
C LEU A 137 8.37 11.92 -7.76
N PRO A 138 8.84 11.86 -9.02
CA PRO A 138 8.67 12.98 -9.96
C PRO A 138 7.21 13.27 -10.34
N HIS A 139 6.30 12.33 -10.08
CA HIS A 139 4.88 12.42 -10.42
C HIS A 139 4.00 12.86 -9.25
N LEU A 140 4.56 12.96 -8.05
CA LEU A 140 3.84 13.42 -6.86
C LEU A 140 3.82 14.95 -6.82
N GLN A 141 2.76 15.51 -6.23
CA GLN A 141 2.68 16.95 -5.94
C GLN A 141 3.83 17.38 -5.01
N ALA A 142 4.29 18.63 -5.13
CA ALA A 142 5.49 19.11 -4.44
C ALA A 142 5.49 18.90 -2.91
N ASP A 143 4.32 19.02 -2.28
CA ASP A 143 4.12 18.90 -0.83
C ASP A 143 3.60 17.52 -0.39
N TRP A 144 3.71 16.49 -1.25
CA TRP A 144 3.11 15.17 -1.02
C TRP A 144 3.43 14.59 0.36
N ALA A 145 4.67 14.74 0.84
CA ALA A 145 5.10 14.19 2.11
C ALA A 145 4.39 14.88 3.29
N SER A 146 4.16 16.18 3.19
CA SER A 146 3.39 16.96 4.17
C SER A 146 1.92 16.55 4.18
N VAL A 147 1.32 16.41 3.00
CA VAL A 147 -0.08 15.99 2.84
C VAL A 147 -0.30 14.58 3.38
N ALA A 148 0.57 13.63 3.02
CA ALA A 148 0.50 12.26 3.51
C ALA A 148 0.73 12.21 5.03
N GLY A 149 1.80 12.84 5.52
CA GLY A 149 2.13 12.86 6.94
C GLY A 149 1.04 13.52 7.81
N GLY A 150 0.32 14.50 7.29
CA GLY A 150 -0.76 15.20 8.00
C GLY A 150 -2.02 14.37 8.23
N VAL A 151 -2.19 13.23 7.57
CA VAL A 151 -3.37 12.35 7.70
C VAL A 151 -3.03 10.93 8.20
N MET A 152 -1.75 10.59 8.25
CA MET A 152 -1.26 9.33 8.84
C MET A 152 -1.42 9.35 10.36
N ALA A 153 -1.64 8.19 10.97
CA ALA A 153 -1.77 8.07 12.42
C ALA A 153 -0.42 8.22 13.13
N ARG A 154 0.65 7.70 12.52
CA ARG A 154 2.04 7.79 12.99
C ARG A 154 2.94 7.80 11.75
N PRO A 155 3.39 8.95 11.24
CA PRO A 155 4.06 8.99 9.95
C PRO A 155 5.49 8.41 10.01
N GLU A 156 5.67 7.18 9.52
CA GLU A 156 6.98 6.64 9.13
C GLU A 156 7.02 6.49 7.61
N ILE A 157 7.80 7.33 6.93
CA ILE A 157 7.83 7.38 5.47
C ILE A 157 9.17 6.87 4.97
N TYR A 158 9.14 5.94 4.02
CA TYR A 158 10.32 5.38 3.38
C TYR A 158 10.21 5.46 1.86
N VAL A 159 11.31 5.80 1.20
CA VAL A 159 11.42 5.75 -0.26
C VAL A 159 12.18 4.49 -0.65
N HIS A 160 11.59 3.69 -1.53
CA HIS A 160 12.21 2.53 -2.15
C HIS A 160 13.08 2.98 -3.34
N ASP A 161 14.38 2.74 -3.25
CA ASP A 161 15.33 2.94 -4.35
C ASP A 161 15.28 1.72 -5.29
N ARG A 162 14.85 1.92 -6.54
CA ARG A 162 14.75 0.84 -7.53
C ARG A 162 16.10 0.27 -7.98
N ALA A 163 17.19 1.04 -7.87
CA ALA A 163 18.52 0.58 -8.27
C ALA A 163 19.16 -0.30 -7.19
N THR A 164 18.96 0.05 -5.91
CA THR A 164 19.59 -0.67 -4.78
C THR A 164 18.64 -1.59 -4.03
N PHE A 165 17.33 -1.58 -4.36
CA PHE A 165 16.27 -2.25 -3.60
C PHE A 165 16.24 -1.89 -2.11
N GLY A 166 16.77 -0.70 -1.78
CA GLY A 166 16.90 -0.22 -0.41
C GLY A 166 15.73 0.67 -0.01
N LEU A 167 15.38 0.66 1.27
CA LEU A 167 14.42 1.60 1.86
C LEU A 167 15.17 2.74 2.55
N ARG A 168 14.96 3.97 2.10
CA ARG A 168 15.54 5.17 2.70
C ARG A 168 14.49 5.91 3.53
N PRO A 169 14.71 6.14 4.83
CA PRO A 169 13.78 6.90 5.64
C PRO A 169 13.74 8.35 5.17
N LEU A 170 12.53 8.91 5.03
CA LEU A 170 12.32 10.32 4.80
C LEU A 170 12.11 11.00 6.16
N GLN A 171 13.01 11.92 6.51
CA GLN A 171 12.87 12.72 7.72
C GLN A 171 11.73 13.73 7.53
N VAL A 172 10.54 13.42 8.07
CA VAL A 172 9.44 14.37 8.13
C VAL A 172 9.66 15.24 9.37
N LYS A 173 10.00 16.52 9.17
CA LYS A 173 10.13 17.45 10.30
C LYS A 173 8.77 17.54 11.01
N PRO A 174 8.71 17.42 12.35
CA PRO A 174 7.46 17.64 13.07
C PRO A 174 6.96 19.07 12.82
N LYS A 175 5.64 19.23 12.71
CA LYS A 175 5.03 20.57 12.68
C LYS A 175 5.36 21.26 14.01
N THR A 176 6.15 22.33 13.95
CA THR A 176 6.31 23.32 15.02
C THR A 176 5.04 24.09 15.23
#